data_AF-A0AAD8Y119-F1
#
_entry.id   AF-A0AAD8Y119-F1
#
_cell.length_a   1.000
_cell.length_b   1.000
_cell.length_c   1.000
_cell.angle_alpha   90.00
_cell.angle_beta   90.00
_cell.angle_gamma   90.00
#
_symmetry.space_group_name_H-M   'P 1'
#
loop_
_entity.id
_entity.type
_entity.pdbx_description
1 polymer ?
#
loop_
_entity_poly.entity_id
_entity_poly.type
_entity_poly.pdbx_seq_one_letter_code
_entity_poly.pdbx_strand_id
1 'polypeptide(L)'
;MKHGAKVKRCSSEGCTNVVVKGGVCKRHGAKVKRCSSGGCTNNAQKGGVCVRHGAKIKRCISEGCTSYARIGGVCIKHGANAKKCSSEGCTSYAQRGGVCIRHGAHIKLCSSKGCTSYAQRGGVCVKHGAKIEYKRCSSEGCTSYAQRGGVCIKHGAHIKRCRSKGC
;
A
#
# COMPACT_ATOMS: atom_id res chain seq x y z
N MET A 1 21.18 -18.72 4.89
CA MET A 1 20.68 -18.56 6.29
C MET A 1 19.39 -17.75 6.26
N LYS A 2 18.22 -18.35 6.54
CA LYS A 2 16.93 -17.64 6.62
C LYS A 2 16.72 -17.14 8.06
N HIS A 3 16.80 -15.84 8.30
CA HIS A 3 16.41 -15.26 9.59
C HIS A 3 14.88 -15.29 9.73
N GLY A 4 14.33 -16.42 10.18
CA GLY A 4 12.94 -16.55 10.58
C GLY A 4 12.73 -16.01 11.98
N ALA A 5 12.67 -14.68 12.15
CA ALA A 5 12.31 -14.09 13.44
C ALA A 5 10.92 -14.59 13.85
N LYS A 6 10.81 -15.27 15.00
CA LYS A 6 9.53 -15.74 15.55
C LYS A 6 8.58 -14.55 15.72
N VAL A 7 7.49 -14.53 14.94
CA VAL A 7 6.52 -13.43 14.92
C VAL A 7 5.61 -13.55 16.14
N LYS A 8 5.74 -12.65 17.12
CA LYS A 8 4.87 -12.62 18.31
C LYS A 8 3.48 -12.09 17.99
N ARG A 9 2.44 -12.74 18.52
CA ARG A 9 1.03 -12.35 18.38
C ARG A 9 0.60 -11.40 19.50
N CYS A 10 -0.33 -10.51 19.17
CA CYS A 10 -0.90 -9.56 20.10
C CYS A 10 -1.49 -10.26 21.32
N SER A 11 -1.21 -9.75 22.53
CA SER A 11 -1.70 -10.33 23.79
C SER A 11 -3.20 -10.21 24.01
N SER A 12 -3.89 -9.30 23.30
CA SER A 12 -5.35 -9.20 23.37
C SER A 12 -6.02 -10.48 22.89
N GLU A 13 -6.98 -10.97 23.65
CA GLU A 13 -7.73 -12.18 23.38
C GLU A 13 -8.34 -12.19 21.96
N GLY A 14 -8.26 -13.34 21.28
CA GLY A 14 -8.74 -13.50 19.91
C GLY A 14 -7.99 -12.69 18.82
N CYS A 15 -6.95 -11.92 19.18
CA CYS A 15 -6.28 -11.06 18.21
C CYS A 15 -5.24 -11.80 17.36
N THR A 16 -5.44 -11.81 16.04
CA THR A 16 -4.50 -12.39 15.08
C THR A 16 -3.44 -11.40 14.57
N ASN A 17 -3.41 -10.18 15.08
CA ASN A 17 -2.42 -9.19 14.67
C ASN A 17 -1.05 -9.44 15.30
N VAL A 18 -0.01 -8.95 14.64
CA VAL A 18 1.38 -9.04 15.11
C VAL A 18 1.67 -7.93 16.12
N VAL A 19 2.45 -8.25 17.16
CA VAL A 19 2.95 -7.29 18.14
C VAL A 19 3.81 -6.24 17.45
N VAL A 20 3.60 -4.97 17.79
CA VAL A 20 4.50 -3.89 17.35
C VAL A 20 5.46 -3.51 18.46
N LYS A 21 4.94 -3.15 19.63
CA LYS A 21 5.72 -2.82 20.83
C LYS A 21 4.83 -3.02 22.05
N GLY A 22 5.41 -3.48 23.16
CA GLY A 22 4.69 -3.64 24.44
C GLY A 22 3.61 -4.72 24.43
N GLY A 23 3.83 -5.84 23.74
CA GLY A 23 2.91 -7.00 23.75
C GLY A 23 1.63 -6.84 22.90
N VAL A 24 1.33 -5.64 22.41
CA VAL A 24 0.10 -5.37 21.66
C VAL A 24 0.36 -4.96 20.20
N CYS A 25 -0.68 -5.06 19.38
CA CYS A 25 -0.67 -4.59 17.99
C CYS A 25 -1.09 -3.12 17.88
N LYS A 26 -0.96 -2.51 16.69
CA LYS A 26 -1.37 -1.11 16.47
C LYS A 26 -2.85 -0.85 16.79
N ARG A 27 -3.72 -1.82 16.51
CA ARG A 27 -5.16 -1.71 16.81
C ARG A 27 -5.47 -1.76 18.31
N HIS A 28 -4.59 -2.36 19.10
CA HIS A 28 -4.74 -2.51 20.54
C HIS A 28 -3.75 -1.60 21.29
N GLY A 29 -3.53 -0.39 20.76
CA GLY A 29 -2.83 0.67 21.50
C GLY A 29 -1.30 0.61 21.46
N ALA A 30 -0.68 -0.21 20.61
CA ALA A 30 0.78 -0.20 20.51
C ALA A 30 1.30 1.20 20.16
N LYS A 31 2.09 1.79 21.07
CA LYS A 31 2.66 3.13 20.89
C LYS A 31 3.55 3.17 19.65
N VAL A 32 3.17 3.98 18.67
CA VAL A 32 3.95 4.27 17.46
C VAL A 32 4.60 5.64 17.59
N LYS A 33 5.91 5.72 17.29
CA LYS A 33 6.62 7.00 17.34
C LYS A 33 6.06 7.92 16.25
N ARG A 34 5.57 9.09 16.68
CA ARG A 34 5.04 10.13 15.79
C ARG A 34 6.17 11.02 15.31
N CYS A 35 5.97 11.65 14.16
CA CYS A 35 6.88 12.65 13.64
C CYS A 35 7.07 13.77 14.67
N SER A 36 8.31 14.16 14.95
CA SER A 36 8.64 15.22 15.91
C SER A 36 8.32 16.65 15.45
N SER A 37 7.88 16.82 14.21
CA SER A 37 7.44 18.11 13.66
C SER A 37 6.07 18.47 14.26
N GLY A 38 5.93 19.71 14.74
CA GLY A 38 4.73 20.19 15.42
C GLY A 38 3.45 19.93 14.63
N GLY A 39 2.43 19.38 15.30
CA GLY A 39 1.14 19.04 14.70
C GLY A 39 1.14 17.88 13.69
N CYS A 40 2.28 17.24 13.42
CA CYS A 40 2.35 16.19 12.41
C CYS A 40 1.78 14.86 12.90
N THR A 41 0.74 14.37 12.21
CA THR A 41 0.12 13.06 12.48
C THR A 41 0.69 11.91 11.64
N ASN A 42 1.89 12.08 11.07
CA ASN A 42 2.58 10.99 10.38
C ASN A 42 3.44 10.17 11.35
N ASN A 43 3.67 8.91 11.00
CA ASN A 43 4.60 8.06 11.75
C ASN A 43 6.04 8.45 11.45
N ALA A 44 6.86 8.55 12.49
CA ALA A 44 8.28 8.76 12.36
C ALA A 44 8.96 7.54 11.72
N GLN A 45 10.01 7.81 10.95
CA GLN A 45 10.97 6.82 10.48
C GLN A 45 12.21 6.84 11.39
N LYS A 46 13.29 6.19 10.94
CA LYS A 46 14.61 6.36 11.54
C LYS A 46 14.99 7.85 11.49
N GLY A 47 15.34 8.42 12.64
CA GLY A 47 15.62 9.86 12.79
C GLY A 47 14.47 10.71 13.33
N GLY A 48 13.33 10.13 13.72
CA GLY A 48 12.30 10.84 14.50
C GLY A 48 11.30 11.69 13.71
N VAL A 49 11.56 11.93 12.42
CA VAL A 49 10.66 12.63 11.50
C VAL A 49 10.03 11.68 10.48
N CYS A 50 8.98 12.12 9.78
CA CYS A 50 8.38 11.38 8.68
C CYS A 50 9.00 11.77 7.33
N VAL A 51 8.65 11.05 6.25
CA VAL A 51 9.20 11.31 4.90
C VAL A 51 8.92 12.72 4.42
N ARG A 52 7.73 13.27 4.73
CA ARG A 52 7.39 14.66 4.40
C ARG A 52 8.21 15.70 5.16
N HIS A 53 8.76 15.33 6.31
CA HIS A 53 9.55 16.19 7.18
C HIS A 53 11.03 15.77 7.19
N GLY A 54 11.53 15.23 6.08
CA GLY A 54 12.97 15.00 5.88
C GLY A 54 13.50 13.64 6.36
N ALA A 55 12.66 12.65 6.64
CA ALA A 55 13.16 11.32 6.95
C ALA A 55 14.00 10.76 5.80
N LYS A 56 15.28 10.50 6.07
CA LYS A 56 16.20 9.88 5.12
C LYS A 56 15.77 8.45 4.82
N ILE A 57 15.36 8.20 3.58
CA ILE A 57 14.98 6.88 3.08
C ILE A 57 15.79 6.55 1.83
N LYS A 58 16.21 5.30 1.70
CA LYS A 58 17.03 4.87 0.56
C LYS A 58 16.26 5.07 -0.74
N ARG A 59 16.90 5.78 -1.67
CA ARG A 59 16.42 6.02 -3.02
C ARG A 59 16.95 4.93 -3.93
N CYS A 60 16.23 4.69 -5.02
CA CYS A 60 16.70 3.77 -6.05
C CYS A 60 18.06 4.22 -6.57
N ILE A 61 19.02 3.30 -6.65
CA ILE A 61 20.40 3.60 -7.08
C ILE A 61 20.48 3.97 -8.56
N SER A 62 19.56 3.48 -9.41
CA SER A 62 19.50 3.86 -10.82
C SER A 62 19.40 5.39 -10.99
N GLU A 63 20.27 5.91 -11.85
CA GLU A 63 20.42 7.35 -12.08
C GLU A 63 19.12 8.03 -12.48
N GLY A 64 18.90 9.24 -11.95
CA GLY A 64 17.67 10.02 -12.17
C GLY A 64 16.41 9.42 -11.53
N CYS A 65 16.47 8.26 -10.85
CA CYS A 65 15.29 7.63 -10.31
C CYS A 65 14.82 8.23 -8.98
N THR A 66 13.64 8.85 -8.99
CA THR A 66 13.01 9.39 -7.77
C THR A 66 12.10 8.39 -7.04
N SER A 67 12.26 7.09 -7.27
CA SER A 67 11.51 6.06 -6.55
C SER A 67 12.25 5.59 -5.29
N TYR A 68 11.52 5.08 -4.31
CA TYR A 68 12.13 4.47 -3.12
C TYR A 68 12.72 3.11 -3.46
N ALA A 69 13.92 2.87 -2.94
CA ALA A 69 14.54 1.56 -3.01
C ALA A 69 13.78 0.54 -2.14
N ARG A 70 13.83 -0.71 -2.58
CA ARG A 70 13.39 -1.88 -1.82
C ARG A 70 14.62 -2.70 -1.46
N ILE A 71 14.45 -4.02 -1.34
CA ILE A 71 15.56 -4.96 -1.18
C ILE A 71 16.44 -4.88 -2.44
N GLY A 72 17.75 -4.81 -2.25
CA GLY A 72 18.73 -4.70 -3.36
C GLY A 72 19.00 -3.28 -3.85
N GLY A 73 18.55 -2.23 -3.15
CA GLY A 73 18.92 -0.85 -3.46
C GLY A 73 18.23 -0.22 -4.69
N VAL A 74 17.45 -1.01 -5.44
CA VAL A 74 16.67 -0.55 -6.58
C VAL A 74 15.16 -0.50 -6.26
N CYS A 75 14.37 0.14 -7.12
CA CYS A 75 12.91 0.12 -7.04
C CYS A 75 12.32 -1.03 -7.89
N ILE A 76 11.02 -1.30 -7.78
CA ILE A 76 10.34 -2.38 -8.54
C ILE A 76 10.54 -2.22 -10.05
N LYS A 77 10.53 -0.97 -10.56
CA LYS A 77 10.76 -0.71 -11.99
C LYS A 77 12.19 -1.00 -12.44
N HIS A 78 13.15 -0.93 -11.52
CA HIS A 78 14.57 -1.13 -11.78
C HIS A 78 15.06 -2.46 -11.21
N GLY A 79 14.19 -3.47 -11.16
CA GLY A 79 14.58 -4.84 -10.84
C GLY A 79 14.52 -5.22 -9.36
N ALA A 80 13.91 -4.41 -8.48
CA ALA A 80 13.72 -4.86 -7.11
C ALA A 80 12.85 -6.11 -7.06
N ASN A 81 13.36 -7.12 -6.38
CA ASN A 81 12.68 -8.40 -6.22
C ASN A 81 11.29 -8.20 -5.60
N ALA A 82 10.25 -8.48 -6.40
CA ALA A 82 8.90 -8.66 -5.94
C ALA A 82 8.65 -10.14 -5.72
N LYS A 83 7.99 -10.49 -4.61
CA LYS A 83 7.67 -11.88 -4.30
C LYS A 83 6.83 -12.47 -5.44
N LYS A 84 7.36 -13.49 -6.11
CA LYS A 84 6.64 -14.28 -7.10
C LYS A 84 5.66 -15.22 -6.41
N CYS A 85 4.64 -15.63 -7.16
CA CYS A 85 3.71 -16.66 -6.74
C CYS A 85 4.49 -17.93 -6.37
N SER A 86 4.16 -18.56 -5.24
CA SER A 86 4.83 -19.78 -4.78
C SER A 86 4.41 -21.03 -5.54
N SER A 87 3.37 -20.97 -6.37
CA SER A 87 3.01 -22.06 -7.28
C SER A 87 4.13 -22.28 -8.28
N GLU A 88 4.49 -23.54 -8.47
CA GLU A 88 5.53 -23.96 -9.41
C GLU A 88 5.24 -23.45 -10.83
N GLY A 89 6.30 -23.03 -11.53
CA GLY A 89 6.19 -22.45 -12.89
C GLY A 89 5.49 -21.09 -12.99
N CYS A 90 4.95 -20.53 -11.90
CA CYS A 90 4.18 -19.29 -11.98
C CYS A 90 5.07 -18.04 -11.97
N THR A 91 5.04 -17.27 -13.06
CA THR A 91 5.77 -16.00 -13.19
C THR A 91 5.01 -14.78 -12.64
N SER A 92 3.76 -14.96 -12.21
CA SER A 92 2.92 -13.89 -11.66
C SER A 92 3.41 -13.43 -10.28
N TYR A 93 3.08 -12.20 -9.92
CA TYR A 93 3.39 -11.68 -8.58
C TYR A 93 2.45 -12.27 -7.52
N ALA A 94 3.03 -12.61 -6.37
CA ALA A 94 2.28 -13.01 -5.20
C ALA A 94 1.51 -11.83 -4.62
N GLN A 95 0.29 -12.12 -4.16
CA GLN A 95 -0.50 -11.23 -3.34
C GLN A 95 -0.32 -11.62 -1.87
N ARG A 96 -1.27 -11.21 -1.02
CA ARG A 96 -1.33 -11.70 0.36
C ARG A 96 -1.50 -13.22 0.38
N GLY A 97 -0.66 -13.91 1.15
CA GLY A 97 -0.64 -15.37 1.22
C GLY A 97 0.43 -16.04 0.36
N GLY A 98 1.20 -15.30 -0.45
CA GLY A 98 2.35 -15.86 -1.18
C GLY A 98 2.02 -16.45 -2.55
N VAL A 99 0.75 -16.49 -2.94
CA VAL A 99 0.26 -16.94 -4.25
C VAL A 99 -0.39 -15.79 -5.03
N CYS A 100 -0.58 -15.93 -6.34
CA CYS A 100 -1.34 -14.98 -7.15
C CYS A 100 -2.84 -15.27 -7.11
N ILE A 101 -3.66 -14.39 -7.71
CA ILE A 101 -5.13 -14.54 -7.75
C ILE A 101 -5.55 -15.90 -8.32
N ARG A 102 -4.92 -16.32 -9.43
CA ARG A 102 -5.20 -17.60 -10.09
C ARG A 102 -4.85 -18.81 -9.21
N HIS A 103 -3.86 -18.67 -8.33
CA HIS A 103 -3.40 -19.73 -7.43
C HIS A 103 -3.95 -19.57 -6.01
N GLY A 104 -5.13 -18.95 -5.86
CA GLY A 104 -5.83 -18.91 -4.58
C GLY A 104 -5.40 -17.80 -3.62
N ALA A 105 -4.85 -16.69 -4.13
CA ALA A 105 -4.64 -15.52 -3.28
C ALA A 105 -5.96 -15.13 -2.60
N HIS A 106 -5.93 -14.92 -1.29
CA HIS A 106 -7.10 -14.51 -0.54
C HIS A 106 -7.51 -13.09 -0.95
N ILE A 107 -8.59 -12.98 -1.72
CA ILE A 107 -9.21 -11.70 -2.11
C ILE A 107 -10.43 -11.47 -1.23
N LYS A 108 -10.59 -10.25 -0.74
CA LYS A 108 -11.81 -9.90 -0.02
C LYS A 108 -12.94 -9.73 -1.04
N LEU A 109 -13.88 -10.68 -1.04
CA LEU A 109 -15.11 -10.57 -1.82
C LEU A 109 -16.14 -9.73 -1.08
N CYS A 110 -17.11 -9.24 -1.84
CA CYS A 110 -18.27 -8.52 -1.32
C CYS A 110 -19.00 -9.38 -0.29
N SER A 111 -19.30 -8.80 0.88
CA SER A 111 -20.00 -9.49 1.97
C SER A 111 -21.48 -9.79 1.67
N SER A 112 -22.03 -9.29 0.56
CA SER A 112 -23.38 -9.64 0.10
C SER A 112 -23.46 -11.11 -0.33
N LYS A 113 -24.48 -11.83 0.14
CA LYS A 113 -24.66 -13.27 -0.10
C LYS A 113 -24.69 -13.56 -1.61
N GLY A 114 -23.86 -14.52 -2.05
CA GLY A 114 -23.75 -14.91 -3.47
C GLY A 114 -23.00 -13.93 -4.37
N CYS A 115 -22.47 -12.82 -3.85
CA CYS A 115 -21.73 -11.86 -4.67
C CYS A 115 -20.26 -12.27 -4.84
N THR A 116 -19.83 -12.46 -6.09
CA THR A 116 -18.44 -12.76 -6.46
C THR A 116 -17.60 -11.51 -6.77
N SER A 117 -18.20 -10.32 -6.68
CA SER A 117 -17.49 -9.07 -6.91
C SER A 117 -16.48 -8.77 -5.80
N TYR A 118 -15.37 -8.12 -6.17
CA TYR A 118 -14.38 -7.67 -5.21
C TYR A 118 -14.94 -6.60 -4.26
N ALA A 119 -14.68 -6.78 -2.96
CA ALA A 119 -15.02 -5.78 -1.96
C ALA A 119 -14.11 -4.57 -2.07
N GLN A 120 -14.72 -3.40 -1.97
CA GLN A 120 -14.02 -2.14 -1.75
C GLN A 120 -13.76 -1.93 -0.25
N ARG A 121 -13.24 -0.76 0.10
CA ARG A 121 -13.17 -0.32 1.49
C ARG A 121 -14.59 -0.32 2.08
N GLY A 122 -14.78 -1.01 3.19
CA GLY A 122 -16.11 -1.25 3.79
C GLY A 122 -16.67 -2.66 3.60
N GLY A 123 -16.03 -3.52 2.78
CA GLY A 123 -16.39 -4.94 2.70
C GLY A 123 -17.47 -5.30 1.68
N VAL A 124 -18.08 -4.31 1.03
CA VAL A 124 -19.06 -4.50 -0.06
C VAL A 124 -18.49 -4.00 -1.39
N CYS A 125 -19.08 -4.41 -2.51
CA CYS A 125 -18.77 -3.84 -3.83
C CYS A 125 -19.63 -2.59 -4.11
N VAL A 126 -19.38 -1.88 -5.21
CA VAL A 126 -20.11 -0.66 -5.58
C VAL A 126 -21.61 -0.92 -5.72
N LYS A 127 -21.99 -2.02 -6.39
CA LYS A 127 -23.40 -2.42 -6.54
C LYS A 127 -24.09 -2.72 -5.20
N HIS A 128 -23.32 -3.11 -4.19
CA HIS A 128 -23.82 -3.40 -2.84
C HIS A 128 -23.50 -2.26 -1.84
N GLY A 129 -23.36 -1.03 -2.32
CA GLY A 129 -23.28 0.16 -1.47
C GLY A 129 -21.89 0.58 -1.03
N ALA A 130 -20.83 0.12 -1.70
CA ALA A 130 -19.50 0.66 -1.43
C ALA A 130 -19.46 2.15 -1.76
N LYS A 131 -19.27 2.98 -0.73
CA LYS A 131 -19.06 4.41 -0.87
C LYS A 131 -17.66 4.67 -1.42
N ILE A 132 -17.57 5.10 -2.67
CA ILE A 132 -16.33 5.57 -3.28
C ILE A 132 -16.27 7.08 -3.14
N GLU A 133 -15.35 7.57 -2.32
CA GLU A 133 -15.06 9.00 -2.23
C GLU A 133 -14.09 9.41 -3.35
N TYR A 134 -14.59 10.15 -4.33
CA TYR A 134 -13.76 10.75 -5.36
C TYR A 134 -13.13 12.04 -4.83
N LYS A 135 -11.80 12.10 -4.83
CA LYS A 135 -11.10 13.33 -4.45
C LYS A 135 -11.34 14.42 -5.48
N ARG A 136 -11.57 15.64 -4.99
CA ARG A 136 -11.68 16.83 -5.83
C ARG A 136 -10.29 17.32 -6.20
N CYS A 137 -10.20 17.98 -7.36
CA CYS A 137 -9.00 18.66 -7.80
C CYS A 137 -8.56 19.67 -6.72
N SER A 138 -7.27 19.67 -6.40
CA SER A 138 -6.72 20.59 -5.40
C SER A 138 -6.55 22.02 -5.90
N SER A 139 -6.73 22.27 -7.20
CA SER A 139 -6.79 23.62 -7.75
C SER A 139 -8.01 24.36 -7.24
N GLU A 140 -7.81 25.60 -6.81
CA GLU A 140 -8.85 26.47 -6.26
C GLU A 140 -10.03 26.62 -7.24
N GLY A 141 -11.26 26.58 -6.71
CA GLY A 141 -12.48 26.65 -7.51
C GLY A 141 -12.75 25.45 -8.43
N CYS A 142 -11.88 24.45 -8.50
CA CYS A 142 -12.04 23.36 -9.46
C CYS A 142 -12.99 22.27 -8.96
N THR A 143 -14.10 22.10 -9.69
CA THR A 143 -15.09 21.06 -9.47
C THR A 143 -14.82 19.76 -10.26
N SER A 144 -13.60 19.55 -10.75
CA SER A 144 -13.23 18.31 -11.41
C SER A 144 -12.70 17.28 -10.41
N TYR A 145 -12.74 16.00 -10.79
CA TYR A 145 -12.13 14.94 -10.00
C TYR A 145 -10.60 14.94 -10.16
N ALA A 146 -9.91 14.82 -9.04
CA ALA A 146 -8.48 14.63 -8.99
C ALA A 146 -8.10 13.25 -9.52
N GLN A 147 -7.05 13.24 -10.34
CA GLN A 147 -6.35 12.02 -10.71
C GLN A 147 -5.22 11.75 -9.70
N ARG A 148 -4.40 10.75 -10.02
CA ARG A 148 -3.18 10.49 -9.27
C ARG A 148 -2.27 11.73 -9.31
N GLY A 149 -2.07 12.35 -8.15
CA GLY A 149 -1.31 13.61 -8.03
C GLY A 149 -2.11 14.75 -7.42
N GLY A 150 -3.43 14.59 -7.22
CA GLY A 150 -4.27 15.57 -6.51
C GLY A 150 -4.95 16.61 -7.41
N VAL A 151 -4.53 16.73 -8.67
CA VAL A 151 -5.11 17.64 -9.66
C VAL A 151 -5.89 16.88 -10.73
N CYS A 152 -6.77 17.55 -11.47
CA CYS A 152 -7.47 16.98 -12.62
C CYS A 152 -6.64 17.08 -13.90
N ILE A 153 -7.11 16.50 -15.01
CA ILE A 153 -6.41 16.51 -16.31
C ILE A 153 -6.14 17.94 -16.79
N LYS A 154 -7.14 18.82 -16.67
CA LYS A 154 -7.03 20.25 -17.03
C LYS A 154 -6.00 20.99 -16.18
N HIS A 155 -5.77 20.53 -14.95
CA HIS A 155 -4.80 21.10 -14.02
C HIS A 155 -3.51 20.29 -13.94
N GLY A 156 -3.13 19.61 -15.03
CA GLY A 156 -1.81 18.98 -15.16
C GLY A 156 -1.68 17.57 -14.61
N ALA A 157 -2.80 16.84 -14.41
CA ALA A 157 -2.69 15.44 -14.03
C ALA A 157 -2.02 14.60 -15.10
N HIS A 158 -0.92 13.95 -14.73
CA HIS A 158 -0.22 13.04 -15.61
C HIS A 158 -0.92 11.66 -15.66
N ILE A 159 -1.68 11.41 -16.72
CA ILE A 159 -2.28 10.09 -16.97
C ILE A 159 -1.25 9.19 -17.65
N LYS A 160 -0.98 8.03 -17.03
CA LYS A 160 -0.25 6.96 -17.72
C LYS A 160 -1.17 6.31 -18.74
N ARG A 161 -1.06 6.70 -20.00
CA ARG A 161 -1.67 5.98 -21.13
C ARG A 161 -0.80 4.77 -21.49
N CYS A 162 -1.44 3.69 -21.93
CA CYS A 162 -0.74 2.53 -22.51
C CYS A 162 0.03 3.01 -23.75
N ARG A 163 1.32 2.64 -23.86
CA ARG A 163 2.17 2.99 -25.01
C ARG A 163 2.24 1.89 -26.07
N SER A 164 1.57 0.76 -25.83
CA SER A 164 1.48 -0.33 -26.79
C SER A 164 0.55 0.10 -27.93
N LYS A 165 1.01 -0.03 -29.18
CA LYS A 165 0.17 0.22 -30.36
C LYS A 165 -1.06 -0.72 -30.30
N GLY A 166 -2.28 -0.16 -30.28
CA GLY A 166 -3.53 -0.92 -30.34
C GLY A 166 -4.28 -1.14 -29.01
N CYS A 167 -4.12 -0.27 -28.01
CA CYS A 167 -4.85 -0.33 -26.73
C CYS A 167 -5.76 0.89 -26.53
#